data_AF-A0A970FV12-F1
#
_entry.id   AF-A0A970FV12-F1
#
_cell.length_a   1.000
_cell.length_b   1.000
_cell.length_c   1.000
_cell.angle_alpha   90.00
_cell.angle_beta   90.00
_cell.angle_gamma   90.00
#
_symmetry.space_group_name_H-M   'P 1'
#
loop_
_entity.id
_entity.type
_entity.pdbx_description
1 polymer ?
#
loop_
_entity_poly.entity_id
_entity_poly.type
_entity_poly.pdbx_seq_one_letter_code
_entity_poly.pdbx_strand_id
1 'polypeptide(L)'
;MPIKEGRCPNCGSIIHLDADAAKGHCLFCDAVFETEQALTIAENPSAYTFPNLPQPKYEGPSLDPEQGERSGKGEQAQLKKPKKPRPAPPPVYVPKEPVKLPEIRVPGRIKLRILLICLAVVLIAAGISVPVVMKRNEIRQGLLASIDELAPFSLNAEKEVDIWFTTNSYLMAATKDQVSREDMISFFKAYCEKRAELAGIDPQDFANTYGAVTVKLVYPEGGYQIKQPRNQADLLEGTAVTVLP
;
A
#
# COMPACT_ATOMS: atom_id res chain seq x y z
N MET A 1 -9.90 29.12 -16.03
CA MET A 1 -9.13 29.10 -14.77
C MET A 1 -8.11 27.97 -14.88
N PRO A 2 -6.83 28.28 -15.12
CA PRO A 2 -5.78 27.27 -15.16
C PRO A 2 -5.46 26.79 -13.74
N ILE A 3 -6.00 25.63 -13.38
CA ILE A 3 -5.69 24.96 -12.11
C ILE A 3 -4.28 24.40 -12.18
N LYS A 4 -3.44 24.73 -11.19
CA LYS A 4 -2.06 24.23 -11.06
C LYS A 4 -1.86 23.52 -9.72
N GLU A 5 -0.93 22.58 -9.72
CA GLU A 5 -0.46 21.93 -8.49
C GLU A 5 0.47 22.90 -7.74
N GLY A 6 0.15 23.15 -6.47
CA GLY A 6 0.97 23.90 -5.54
C GLY A 6 1.28 23.06 -4.30
N ARG A 7 2.16 23.56 -3.44
CA ARG A 7 2.43 22.99 -2.11
C ARG A 7 2.17 24.00 -1.01
N CYS A 8 1.45 23.57 0.02
CA CYS A 8 1.17 24.40 1.18
C CYS A 8 2.48 24.84 1.87
N PRO A 9 2.72 26.15 2.05
CA PRO A 9 3.92 26.64 2.72
C PRO A 9 4.01 26.24 4.20
N ASN A 10 2.90 25.85 4.85
CA ASN A 10 2.94 25.46 6.26
C ASN A 10 3.24 23.97 6.46
N CYS A 11 2.51 23.08 5.78
CA CYS A 11 2.54 21.63 6.03
C CYS A 11 3.07 20.79 4.86
N GLY A 12 3.38 21.40 3.72
CA GLY A 12 3.93 20.71 2.54
C GLY A 12 2.94 19.84 1.77
N SER A 13 1.67 19.80 2.18
CA SER A 13 0.60 19.12 1.45
C SER A 13 0.46 19.64 0.04
N ILE A 14 0.23 18.71 -0.90
CA ILE A 14 -0.07 19.03 -2.29
C ILE A 14 -1.50 19.57 -2.35
N ILE A 15 -1.69 20.68 -3.06
CA ILE A 15 -2.95 21.41 -3.18
C ILE A 15 -3.17 21.85 -4.63
N HIS A 16 -4.43 21.91 -5.03
CA HIS A 16 -4.80 22.43 -6.35
C HIS A 16 -5.25 23.89 -6.19
N LEU A 17 -4.61 24.79 -6.92
CA LEU A 17 -4.84 26.23 -6.82
C LEU A 17 -5.25 26.78 -8.18
N ASP A 18 -6.15 27.76 -8.19
CA ASP A 18 -6.38 28.59 -9.36
C ASP A 18 -5.19 29.55 -9.53
N ALA A 19 -4.45 29.45 -10.63
CA ALA A 19 -3.27 30.28 -10.85
C ALA A 19 -3.60 31.77 -11.00
N ASP A 20 -4.86 32.12 -11.27
CA ASP A 20 -5.33 33.50 -11.37
C ASP A 20 -5.79 34.06 -10.00
N ALA A 21 -5.92 33.21 -8.96
CA ALA A 21 -6.29 33.64 -7.62
C ALA A 21 -5.09 34.14 -6.83
N ALA A 22 -5.23 35.29 -6.16
CA ALA A 22 -4.16 35.85 -5.33
C ALA A 22 -3.80 34.94 -4.13
N LYS A 23 -4.81 34.29 -3.53
CA LYS A 23 -4.65 33.49 -2.31
C LYS A 23 -5.14 32.07 -2.49
N GLY A 24 -4.40 31.14 -1.88
CA GLY A 24 -4.78 29.75 -1.70
C GLY A 24 -5.13 29.45 -0.25
N HIS A 25 -5.91 28.40 -0.05
CA HIS A 25 -6.23 27.85 1.27
C HIS A 25 -5.89 26.36 1.28
N CYS A 26 -5.24 25.90 2.34
CA CYS A 26 -4.94 24.49 2.54
C CYS A 26 -6.01 23.87 3.45
N LEU A 27 -6.79 22.94 2.92
CA LEU A 27 -7.82 22.23 3.67
C LEU A 27 -7.25 21.35 4.81
N PHE A 28 -5.95 21.00 4.77
CA PHE A 28 -5.34 20.08 5.75
C PHE A 28 -4.91 20.78 7.04
N CYS A 29 -4.41 22.01 6.94
CA CYS A 29 -3.88 22.73 8.08
C CYS A 29 -4.50 24.13 8.23
N ASP A 30 -5.54 24.44 7.45
CA ASP A 30 -6.24 25.72 7.40
C ASP A 30 -5.36 26.97 7.12
N ALA A 31 -4.15 26.76 6.56
CA ALA A 31 -3.28 27.87 6.20
C ALA A 31 -3.86 28.64 5.01
N VAL A 32 -3.86 29.97 5.08
CA VAL A 32 -4.09 30.87 3.95
C VAL A 32 -2.78 31.51 3.56
N PHE A 33 -2.44 31.44 2.29
CA PHE A 33 -1.15 31.88 1.75
C PHE A 33 -1.32 32.46 0.34
N GLU A 34 -0.27 33.09 -0.16
CA GLU A 34 -0.24 33.60 -1.53
C GLU A 34 -0.04 32.44 -2.52
N THR A 35 -0.81 32.42 -3.60
CA THR A 35 -0.80 31.32 -4.59
C THR A 35 0.58 31.16 -5.23
N GLU A 36 1.25 32.26 -5.57
CA GLU A 36 2.59 32.24 -6.16
C GLU A 36 3.62 31.53 -5.29
N GLN A 37 3.53 31.70 -3.96
CA GLN A 37 4.42 31.05 -3.01
C GLN A 37 4.25 29.53 -3.05
N ALA A 38 3.00 29.07 -3.06
CA ALA A 38 2.70 27.63 -3.12
C ALA A 38 3.12 26.99 -4.45
N LEU A 39 2.99 27.72 -5.57
CA LEU A 39 3.48 27.25 -6.87
C LEU A 39 5.01 27.19 -6.91
N THR A 40 5.70 28.19 -6.35
CA THR A 40 7.17 28.21 -6.26
C THR A 40 7.71 27.05 -5.42
N ILE A 41 7.07 26.74 -4.29
CA ILE A 41 7.47 25.61 -3.43
C ILE A 41 7.26 24.27 -4.15
N ALA A 42 6.26 24.16 -5.02
CA ALA A 42 6.01 22.93 -5.77
C ALA A 42 7.13 22.60 -6.77
N GLU A 43 7.80 23.61 -7.34
CA GLU A 43 8.92 23.43 -8.27
C GLU A 43 10.18 22.90 -7.57
N ASN A 44 10.43 23.27 -6.31
CA ASN A 44 11.58 22.81 -5.55
C ASN A 44 11.28 22.60 -4.05
N PRO A 45 10.57 21.52 -3.69
CA PRO A 45 10.10 21.31 -2.33
C PRO A 45 11.22 20.98 -1.33
N SER A 46 12.34 20.41 -1.80
CA SER A 46 13.48 20.05 -0.93
C SER A 46 14.27 21.27 -0.46
N ALA A 47 14.12 22.42 -1.12
CA ALA A 47 14.76 23.68 -0.73
C ALA A 47 13.94 24.50 0.29
N TYR A 48 12.72 24.07 0.62
CA TYR A 48 11.81 24.80 1.50
C TYR A 48 11.57 24.06 2.82
N THR A 49 11.69 24.78 3.95
CA THR A 49 11.43 24.23 5.29
C THR A 49 9.99 24.50 5.70
N PHE A 50 9.23 23.43 5.94
CA PHE A 50 7.82 23.51 6.36
C PHE A 50 7.72 23.70 7.89
N PRO A 51 7.19 24.83 8.37
CA PRO A 51 7.17 25.16 9.80
C PRO A 51 6.14 24.35 10.60
N ASN A 52 5.11 23.77 9.96
CA ASN A 52 4.09 22.92 10.58
C ASN A 52 3.44 23.54 11.84
N LEU A 53 3.21 24.86 11.82
CA LEU A 53 2.61 25.57 12.95
C LEU A 53 1.08 25.46 12.91
N PRO A 54 0.40 25.38 14.07
CA PRO A 54 -1.06 25.44 14.15
C PRO A 54 -1.56 26.75 13.53
N GLN A 55 -2.51 26.66 12.59
CA GLN A 55 -3.13 27.83 11.98
C GLN A 55 -4.51 28.09 12.58
N PRO A 56 -4.93 29.36 12.68
CA PRO A 56 -6.31 29.67 13.04
C PRO A 56 -7.27 29.16 11.95
N LYS A 57 -8.48 28.80 12.36
CA LYS A 57 -9.53 28.40 11.43
C LYS A 57 -9.87 29.58 10.49
N TYR A 58 -9.87 29.33 9.19
CA TYR A 58 -10.22 30.36 8.21
C TYR A 58 -11.74 30.60 8.18
N GLU A 59 -12.15 31.86 8.39
CA GLU A 59 -13.57 32.29 8.38
C GLU A 59 -13.95 33.14 7.16
N GLY A 60 -13.05 33.27 6.18
CA GLY A 60 -13.27 34.07 4.98
C GLY A 60 -14.08 33.37 3.88
N PRO A 61 -14.29 34.02 2.72
CA PRO A 61 -14.92 33.39 1.57
C PRO A 61 -14.08 32.22 1.07
N SER A 62 -14.75 31.17 0.56
CA SER A 62 -14.08 29.98 0.02
C SER A 62 -13.07 30.36 -1.06
N LEU A 63 -11.85 29.83 -0.91
CA LEU A 63 -10.75 29.98 -1.86
C LEU A 63 -10.53 28.69 -2.68
N ASP A 64 -11.47 27.73 -2.58
CA ASP A 64 -11.38 26.46 -3.30
C ASP A 64 -11.71 26.65 -4.80
N PRO A 65 -10.83 26.23 -5.72
CA PRO A 65 -11.04 26.39 -7.15
C PRO A 65 -12.25 25.59 -7.68
N GLU A 66 -12.70 24.54 -6.96
CA GLU A 66 -13.85 23.71 -7.37
C GLU A 66 -15.23 24.28 -6.95
N GLN A 67 -15.28 25.34 -6.14
CA GLN A 67 -16.55 25.96 -5.73
C GLN A 67 -17.01 27.11 -6.65
N GLY A 68 -16.18 27.53 -7.60
CA GLY A 68 -16.61 28.34 -8.73
C GLY A 68 -17.36 27.48 -9.75
N GLU A 69 -18.67 27.70 -9.91
CA GLU A 69 -19.51 27.16 -11.00
C GLU A 69 -20.10 25.74 -10.85
N ARG A 70 -20.49 25.31 -9.64
CA ARG A 70 -21.55 24.30 -9.47
C ARG A 70 -22.84 24.84 -8.85
N SER A 71 -23.16 26.11 -9.10
CA SER A 71 -24.53 26.60 -8.98
C SER A 71 -25.26 26.44 -10.30
N GLY A 72 -25.67 25.20 -10.59
CA GLY A 72 -26.76 24.94 -11.51
C GLY A 72 -28.05 25.50 -10.93
N LYS A 73 -28.34 26.78 -11.22
CA LYS A 73 -29.69 27.33 -11.16
C LYS A 73 -30.02 27.84 -12.55
N GLY A 74 -30.84 27.07 -13.26
CA GLY A 74 -31.66 27.67 -14.28
C GLY A 74 -32.56 28.71 -13.62
N GLU A 75 -32.50 29.95 -14.07
CA GLU A 75 -33.64 30.85 -14.00
C GLU A 75 -33.46 31.96 -15.02
N GLN A 76 -34.32 31.91 -16.04
CA GLN A 76 -35.17 33.00 -16.49
C GLN A 76 -34.56 34.42 -16.51
N ALA A 77 -34.52 34.95 -17.73
CA ALA A 77 -34.44 36.36 -18.12
C ALA A 77 -34.51 37.39 -16.98
N GLN A 78 -33.36 37.99 -16.62
CA GLN A 78 -33.32 39.18 -15.77
C GLN A 78 -33.41 40.45 -16.61
N LEU A 79 -34.59 41.08 -16.57
CA LEU A 79 -34.79 42.49 -16.88
C LEU A 79 -34.01 43.35 -15.88
N LYS A 80 -33.16 44.26 -16.40
CA LYS A 80 -32.38 45.22 -15.61
C LYS A 80 -33.30 46.17 -14.83
N LYS A 81 -33.15 46.23 -13.50
CA LYS A 81 -33.65 47.34 -12.67
C LYS A 81 -32.57 47.81 -11.68
N PRO A 82 -32.58 49.11 -11.29
CA PRO A 82 -31.42 49.81 -10.75
C PRO A 82 -31.21 49.60 -9.24
N LYS A 83 -29.93 49.71 -8.83
CA LYS A 83 -29.41 49.47 -7.47
C LYS A 83 -30.08 50.33 -6.40
N LYS A 84 -30.56 49.69 -5.32
CA LYS A 84 -30.91 50.31 -4.03
C LYS A 84 -29.94 49.83 -2.93
N PRO A 85 -29.81 50.58 -1.81
CA PRO A 85 -28.70 50.45 -0.86
C PRO A 85 -28.73 49.13 -0.05
N ARG A 86 -27.54 48.73 0.40
CA ARG A 86 -27.21 47.46 1.07
C ARG A 86 -28.04 47.25 2.36
N PRO A 87 -28.79 46.14 2.50
CA PRO A 87 -29.45 45.79 3.76
C PRO A 87 -28.47 45.14 4.75
N ALA A 88 -28.79 45.27 6.04
CA ALA A 88 -28.07 44.66 7.17
C ALA A 88 -27.88 43.12 6.99
N PRO A 89 -26.81 42.53 7.56
CA PRO A 89 -26.52 41.10 7.37
C PRO A 89 -27.70 40.25 7.87
N PRO A 90 -28.11 39.20 7.10
CA PRO A 90 -29.24 38.37 7.49
C PRO A 90 -28.92 37.59 8.77
N PRO A 91 -29.92 37.34 9.63
CA PRO A 91 -29.71 36.55 10.83
C PRO A 91 -29.27 35.13 10.45
N VAL A 92 -28.20 34.66 11.10
CA VAL A 92 -27.68 33.30 10.96
C VAL A 92 -28.81 32.33 11.31
N TYR A 93 -29.28 31.60 10.31
CA TYR A 93 -30.24 30.52 10.48
C TYR A 93 -29.52 29.34 11.12
N VAL A 94 -29.65 29.19 12.44
CA VAL A 94 -29.32 27.94 13.13
C VAL A 94 -30.56 27.05 13.03
N PRO A 95 -30.51 25.90 12.32
CA PRO A 95 -31.63 24.98 12.25
C PRO A 95 -32.03 24.57 13.67
N LYS A 96 -33.26 24.91 14.09
CA LYS A 96 -33.74 24.66 15.45
C LYS A 96 -34.06 23.20 15.74
N GLU A 97 -34.00 22.33 14.73
CA GLU A 97 -34.26 20.91 14.91
C GLU A 97 -33.19 20.08 14.20
N PRO A 98 -32.60 19.06 14.86
CA PRO A 98 -31.70 18.15 14.20
C PRO A 98 -32.45 17.51 13.03
N VAL A 99 -31.88 17.59 11.82
CA VAL A 99 -32.43 16.93 10.63
C VAL A 99 -32.55 15.44 10.96
N LYS A 100 -33.77 15.00 11.28
CA LYS A 100 -34.04 13.59 11.58
C LYS A 100 -33.89 12.84 10.26
N LEU A 101 -32.77 12.14 10.11
CA LEU A 101 -32.60 11.18 9.03
C LEU A 101 -33.78 10.20 9.07
N PRO A 102 -34.48 9.98 7.95
CA PRO A 102 -35.59 9.05 7.93
C PRO A 102 -35.12 7.67 8.38
N GLU A 103 -35.86 7.02 9.27
CA GLU A 103 -35.61 5.61 9.64
C GLU A 103 -35.85 4.74 8.39
N ILE A 104 -34.77 4.41 7.68
CA ILE A 104 -34.81 3.46 6.57
C ILE A 104 -35.06 2.06 7.15
N ARG A 105 -36.33 1.68 7.28
CA ARG A 105 -36.73 0.33 7.68
C ARG A 105 -36.59 -0.62 6.50
N VAL A 106 -35.46 -1.31 6.42
CA VAL A 106 -35.25 -2.38 5.43
C VAL A 106 -36.22 -3.54 5.75
N PRO A 107 -37.09 -3.96 4.82
CA PRO A 107 -38.02 -5.05 5.05
C PRO A 107 -37.28 -6.37 5.29
N GLY A 108 -37.81 -7.22 6.18
CA GLY A 108 -37.12 -8.44 6.63
C GLY A 108 -36.72 -9.40 5.51
N ARG A 109 -37.49 -9.46 4.42
CA ARG A 109 -37.17 -10.26 3.23
C ARG A 109 -35.90 -9.78 2.53
N ILE A 110 -35.64 -8.46 2.51
CA ILE A 110 -34.42 -7.90 1.94
C ILE A 110 -33.23 -8.16 2.86
N LYS A 111 -33.39 -8.05 4.19
CA LYS A 111 -32.35 -8.44 5.16
C LYS A 111 -31.94 -9.90 5.00
N LEU A 112 -32.90 -10.80 4.83
CA LEU A 112 -32.63 -12.22 4.59
C LEU A 112 -31.87 -12.46 3.28
N ARG A 113 -32.26 -11.79 2.19
CA ARG A 113 -31.54 -11.89 0.91
C ARG A 113 -30.10 -11.38 1.02
N ILE A 114 -29.88 -10.25 1.68
CA ILE A 114 -28.53 -9.71 1.92
C ILE A 114 -27.71 -10.72 2.72
N LEU A 115 -28.28 -11.28 3.80
CA LEU A 115 -27.60 -12.28 4.62
C LEU A 115 -27.22 -13.53 3.81
N LEU A 116 -28.12 -14.03 2.96
CA LEU A 116 -27.83 -15.19 2.09
C LEU A 116 -26.73 -14.87 1.06
N ILE A 117 -26.74 -13.68 0.47
CA ILE A 117 -25.69 -13.26 -0.47
C ILE A 117 -24.34 -13.15 0.25
N CYS A 118 -24.30 -12.50 1.41
CA CYS A 118 -23.09 -12.41 2.23
C CYS A 118 -22.56 -13.81 2.60
N LEU A 119 -23.45 -14.72 3.03
CA LEU A 119 -23.07 -16.09 3.36
C LEU A 119 -22.51 -16.83 2.13
N ALA A 120 -23.15 -16.69 0.97
CA ALA A 120 -22.66 -17.31 -0.27
C ALA A 120 -21.26 -16.81 -0.64
N VAL A 121 -20.99 -15.50 -0.52
CA VAL A 121 -19.65 -14.93 -0.77
C VAL A 121 -18.62 -15.50 0.21
N VAL A 122 -18.96 -15.60 1.51
CA VAL A 122 -18.05 -16.19 2.51
C VAL A 122 -17.76 -17.66 2.19
N LEU A 123 -18.76 -18.43 1.79
CA LEU A 123 -18.57 -19.84 1.44
C LEU A 123 -17.68 -20.02 0.19
N ILE A 124 -17.85 -19.16 -0.83
CA ILE A 124 -16.97 -19.18 -2.01
C ILE A 124 -15.53 -18.82 -1.61
N ALA A 125 -15.35 -17.76 -0.81
CA ALA A 125 -14.03 -17.35 -0.34
C ALA A 125 -13.37 -18.45 0.49
N ALA A 126 -14.10 -19.12 1.39
CA ALA A 126 -13.60 -20.25 2.18
C ALA A 126 -13.26 -21.45 1.28
N GLY A 127 -14.11 -21.77 0.31
CA GLY A 127 -13.91 -22.87 -0.64
C GLY A 127 -12.63 -22.72 -1.48
N ILE A 128 -12.18 -21.50 -1.75
CA ILE A 128 -10.93 -21.23 -2.47
C ILE A 128 -9.73 -21.13 -1.49
N SER A 129 -9.88 -20.37 -0.40
CA SER A 129 -8.76 -20.07 0.51
C SER A 129 -8.32 -21.26 1.35
N VAL A 130 -9.25 -22.10 1.82
CA VAL A 130 -8.92 -23.25 2.67
C VAL A 130 -8.02 -24.26 1.96
N PRO A 131 -8.34 -24.75 0.74
CA PRO A 131 -7.45 -25.66 0.01
C PRO A 131 -6.07 -25.07 -0.26
N VAL A 132 -6.00 -23.78 -0.60
CA VAL A 132 -4.72 -23.09 -0.85
C VAL A 132 -3.87 -23.05 0.42
N VAL A 133 -4.47 -22.73 1.58
CA VAL A 133 -3.76 -22.70 2.86
C VAL A 133 -3.35 -24.11 3.30
N MET A 134 -4.21 -25.11 3.12
CA MET A 134 -3.89 -26.50 3.45
C MET A 134 -2.71 -27.00 2.60
N LYS A 135 -2.77 -26.86 1.27
CA LYS A 135 -1.66 -27.23 0.37
C LYS A 135 -0.37 -26.50 0.72
N ARG A 136 -0.45 -25.19 1.00
CA ARG A 136 0.71 -24.39 1.46
C ARG A 136 1.33 -25.00 2.71
N ASN A 137 0.52 -25.32 3.72
CA ASN A 137 0.98 -25.82 5.01
C ASN A 137 1.56 -27.23 4.88
N GLU A 138 0.96 -28.10 4.07
CA GLU A 138 1.47 -29.45 3.78
C GLU A 138 2.86 -29.39 3.14
N ILE A 139 3.02 -28.59 2.07
CA ILE A 139 4.33 -28.38 1.43
C ILE A 139 5.33 -27.82 2.45
N ARG A 140 4.92 -26.86 3.27
CA ARG A 140 5.81 -26.26 4.29
C ARG A 140 6.25 -27.27 5.32
N GLN A 141 5.35 -28.12 5.81
CA GLN A 141 5.68 -29.19 6.75
C GLN A 141 6.65 -30.19 6.11
N GLY A 142 6.42 -30.59 4.86
CA GLY A 142 7.33 -31.44 4.12
C GLY A 142 8.72 -30.82 3.96
N LEU A 143 8.79 -29.52 3.65
CA LEU A 143 10.06 -28.81 3.57
C LEU A 143 10.80 -28.76 4.91
N LEU A 144 10.11 -28.39 5.99
CA LEU A 144 10.70 -28.34 7.34
C LEU A 144 11.20 -29.70 7.79
N ALA A 145 10.45 -30.77 7.51
CA ALA A 145 10.86 -32.14 7.83
C ALA A 145 12.11 -32.60 7.05
N SER A 146 12.37 -32.02 5.87
CA SER A 146 13.55 -32.35 5.06
C SER A 146 14.75 -31.43 5.32
N ILE A 147 14.63 -30.35 6.10
CA ILE A 147 15.72 -29.37 6.26
C ILE A 147 17.02 -30.02 6.73
N ASP A 148 16.96 -30.94 7.69
CA ASP A 148 18.14 -31.60 8.25
C ASP A 148 18.87 -32.47 7.21
N GLU A 149 18.16 -32.93 6.17
CA GLU A 149 18.74 -33.69 5.05
C GLU A 149 19.26 -32.78 3.94
N LEU A 150 18.64 -31.61 3.76
CA LEU A 150 18.98 -30.65 2.70
C LEU A 150 20.19 -29.78 3.06
N ALA A 151 20.40 -29.53 4.35
CA ALA A 151 21.47 -28.67 4.84
C ALA A 151 22.78 -29.45 5.01
N PRO A 152 23.90 -29.00 4.38
CA PRO A 152 25.21 -29.60 4.62
C PRO A 152 25.85 -29.20 5.97
N PHE A 153 25.11 -28.51 6.83
CA PHE A 153 25.54 -27.98 8.13
C PHE A 153 24.44 -28.16 9.18
N SER A 154 24.75 -27.93 10.46
CA SER A 154 23.77 -28.12 11.52
C SER A 154 22.72 -27.00 11.50
N LEU A 155 21.46 -27.40 11.39
CA LEU A 155 20.29 -26.54 11.48
C LEU A 155 19.23 -27.22 12.33
N ASN A 156 18.56 -26.45 13.19
CA ASN A 156 17.34 -26.89 13.86
C ASN A 156 16.12 -26.32 13.14
N ALA A 157 15.44 -27.14 12.32
CA ALA A 157 14.31 -26.69 11.50
C ALA A 157 13.20 -25.94 12.28
N GLU A 158 12.99 -26.23 13.57
CA GLU A 158 11.92 -25.61 14.36
C GLU A 158 12.27 -24.21 14.89
N LYS A 159 13.55 -23.96 15.16
CA LYS A 159 14.01 -22.71 15.82
C LYS A 159 14.78 -21.79 14.90
N GLU A 160 15.42 -22.37 13.90
CA GLU A 160 16.44 -21.73 13.10
C GLU A 160 16.01 -21.55 11.64
N VAL A 161 14.85 -22.07 11.26
CA VAL A 161 14.32 -21.96 9.91
C VAL A 161 12.92 -21.36 9.91
N ASP A 162 12.68 -20.46 8.96
CA ASP A 162 11.36 -19.91 8.71
C ASP A 162 11.08 -19.84 7.20
N ILE A 163 9.85 -20.17 6.81
CA ILE A 163 9.42 -20.26 5.41
C ILE A 163 8.23 -19.33 5.19
N TRP A 164 8.39 -18.38 4.26
CA TRP A 164 7.41 -17.34 3.99
C TRP A 164 6.74 -17.47 2.62
N PHE A 165 5.67 -16.69 2.46
CA PHE A 165 4.77 -16.64 1.31
C PHE A 165 3.93 -17.90 1.07
N THR A 166 2.88 -17.75 0.25
CA THR A 166 1.93 -18.82 -0.07
C THR A 166 2.54 -19.91 -0.95
N THR A 167 3.55 -19.55 -1.74
CA THR A 167 4.31 -20.44 -2.63
C THR A 167 5.54 -21.04 -1.96
N ASN A 168 5.76 -20.80 -0.65
CA ASN A 168 6.96 -21.21 0.09
C ASN A 168 8.23 -20.83 -0.69
N SER A 169 8.25 -19.63 -1.27
CA SER A 169 9.31 -19.16 -2.16
C SER A 169 10.38 -18.34 -1.44
N TYR A 170 10.28 -18.21 -0.13
CA TYR A 170 11.26 -17.53 0.68
C TYR A 170 11.60 -18.38 1.89
N LEU A 171 12.89 -18.67 2.04
CA LEU A 171 13.46 -19.40 3.17
C LEU A 171 14.43 -18.47 3.91
N MET A 172 14.28 -18.37 5.21
CA MET A 172 15.30 -17.81 6.10
C MET A 172 15.83 -18.92 6.99
N ALA A 173 17.15 -19.06 7.05
CA ALA A 173 17.82 -19.99 7.94
C ALA A 173 18.89 -19.24 8.75
N ALA A 174 19.06 -19.62 10.01
CA ALA A 174 20.10 -19.10 10.89
C ALA A 174 20.91 -20.27 11.46
N THR A 175 22.22 -20.30 11.25
CA THR A 175 23.07 -21.35 11.81
C THR A 175 24.19 -20.75 12.65
N LYS A 176 24.73 -21.53 13.58
CA LYS A 176 25.93 -21.17 14.34
C LYS A 176 27.21 -21.51 13.58
N ASP A 177 27.10 -22.43 12.62
CA ASP A 177 28.23 -22.90 11.84
C ASP A 177 28.66 -21.83 10.83
N GLN A 178 29.95 -21.75 10.57
CA GLN A 178 30.44 -20.94 9.45
C GLN A 178 30.13 -21.67 8.15
N VAL A 179 29.42 -21.00 7.25
CA VAL A 179 28.98 -21.62 5.99
C VAL A 179 29.83 -21.10 4.84
N SER A 180 30.21 -21.98 3.92
CA SER A 180 30.89 -21.57 2.69
C SER A 180 29.90 -21.13 1.62
N ARG A 181 30.38 -20.43 0.58
CA ARG A 181 29.55 -20.07 -0.57
C ARG A 181 29.00 -21.32 -1.29
N GLU A 182 29.80 -22.38 -1.37
CA GLU A 182 29.43 -23.63 -2.04
C GLU A 182 28.32 -24.37 -1.28
N ASP A 183 28.40 -24.38 0.04
CA ASP A 183 27.36 -24.93 0.92
C ASP A 183 26.04 -24.17 0.76
N MET A 184 26.09 -22.85 0.67
CA MET A 184 24.90 -22.03 0.42
C MET A 184 24.25 -22.34 -0.94
N ILE A 185 25.05 -22.50 -1.99
CA ILE A 185 24.54 -22.85 -3.32
C ILE A 185 23.91 -24.25 -3.30
N SER A 186 24.57 -25.20 -2.63
CA SER A 186 24.08 -26.58 -2.49
C SER A 186 22.78 -26.62 -1.71
N PHE A 187 22.71 -25.92 -0.57
CA PHE A 187 21.51 -25.79 0.23
C PHE A 187 20.36 -25.13 -0.53
N PHE A 188 20.64 -24.05 -1.27
CA PHE A 188 19.65 -23.39 -2.13
C PHE A 188 19.07 -24.34 -3.18
N LYS A 189 19.92 -25.10 -3.88
CA LYS A 189 19.49 -26.05 -4.90
C LYS A 189 18.63 -27.16 -4.29
N ALA A 190 19.11 -27.77 -3.21
CA ALA A 190 18.41 -28.83 -2.51
C ALA A 190 17.01 -28.36 -2.05
N TYR A 191 16.91 -27.15 -1.48
CA TYR A 191 15.64 -26.56 -1.10
C TYR A 191 14.70 -26.32 -2.29
N CYS A 192 15.21 -25.74 -3.39
CA CYS A 192 14.40 -25.45 -4.57
C CYS A 192 13.85 -26.73 -5.21
N GLU A 193 14.68 -27.77 -5.32
CA GLU A 193 14.32 -29.08 -5.87
C GLU A 193 13.28 -29.78 -5.00
N LYS A 194 13.49 -29.82 -3.67
CA LYS A 194 12.51 -30.40 -2.74
C LYS A 194 11.18 -29.65 -2.79
N ARG A 195 11.22 -28.33 -2.89
CA ARG A 195 10.01 -27.51 -3.04
C ARG A 195 9.29 -27.82 -4.35
N ALA A 196 10.03 -27.95 -5.46
CA ALA A 196 9.46 -28.27 -6.75
C ALA A 196 8.80 -29.65 -6.75
N GLU A 197 9.45 -30.65 -6.16
CA GLU A 197 8.91 -32.00 -5.96
C GLU A 197 7.57 -31.96 -5.19
N LEU A 198 7.54 -31.34 -4.01
CA LEU A 198 6.35 -31.27 -3.17
C LEU A 198 5.21 -30.42 -3.79
N ALA A 199 5.57 -29.40 -4.57
CA ALA A 199 4.59 -28.52 -5.22
C ALA A 199 4.06 -29.07 -6.55
N GLY A 200 4.71 -30.12 -7.11
CA GLY A 200 4.44 -30.64 -8.44
C GLY A 200 4.88 -29.68 -9.56
N ILE A 201 5.95 -28.94 -9.35
CA ILE A 201 6.57 -28.06 -10.35
C ILE A 201 7.51 -28.89 -11.22
N ASP A 202 7.50 -28.65 -12.53
CA ASP A 202 8.42 -29.32 -13.45
C ASP A 202 9.88 -28.94 -13.13
N PRO A 203 10.76 -29.90 -12.80
CA PRO A 203 12.17 -29.61 -12.51
C PRO A 203 12.92 -29.01 -13.71
N GLN A 204 12.42 -29.18 -14.93
CA GLN A 204 13.00 -28.55 -16.13
C GLN A 204 12.64 -27.07 -16.26
N ASP A 205 11.61 -26.60 -15.55
CA ASP A 205 11.24 -25.20 -15.51
C ASP A 205 12.10 -24.44 -14.51
N PHE A 206 13.22 -23.91 -15.00
CA PHE A 206 14.15 -23.14 -14.17
C PHE A 206 13.49 -21.92 -13.51
N ALA A 207 12.61 -21.22 -14.23
CA ALA A 207 12.00 -19.98 -13.75
C ALA A 207 11.11 -20.25 -12.54
N ASN A 208 10.32 -21.32 -12.59
CA ASN A 208 9.46 -21.71 -11.48
C ASN A 208 10.20 -22.46 -10.38
N THR A 209 11.22 -23.26 -10.71
CA THR A 209 11.98 -24.07 -9.73
C THR A 209 12.94 -23.20 -8.91
N TYR A 210 13.79 -22.42 -9.57
CA TYR A 210 14.85 -21.63 -8.93
C TYR A 210 14.59 -20.12 -9.02
N GLY A 211 14.15 -19.62 -10.19
CA GLY A 211 14.02 -18.18 -10.45
C GLY A 211 12.97 -17.45 -9.62
N ALA A 212 12.01 -18.17 -9.04
CA ALA A 212 11.00 -17.61 -8.14
C ALA A 212 11.41 -17.62 -6.66
N VAL A 213 12.57 -18.17 -6.30
CA VAL A 213 12.95 -18.47 -4.89
C VAL A 213 13.97 -17.48 -4.35
N THR A 214 13.84 -17.18 -3.05
CA THR A 214 14.87 -16.49 -2.28
C THR A 214 15.24 -17.35 -1.08
N VAL A 215 16.53 -17.60 -0.88
CA VAL A 215 17.05 -18.21 0.35
C VAL A 215 18.01 -17.23 0.99
N LYS A 216 17.80 -16.97 2.27
CA LYS A 216 18.65 -16.14 3.11
C LYS A 216 19.19 -16.99 4.25
N LEU A 217 20.51 -17.06 4.35
CA LEU A 217 21.22 -17.77 5.40
C LEU A 217 22.03 -16.77 6.21
N VAL A 218 21.93 -16.82 7.54
CA VAL A 218 22.65 -15.93 8.45
C VAL A 218 23.45 -16.77 9.45
N TYR A 219 24.66 -16.35 9.76
CA TYR A 219 25.53 -16.94 10.77
C TYR A 219 26.28 -15.81 11.52
N PRO A 220 26.96 -16.07 12.65
CA PRO A 220 27.46 -15.01 13.53
C PRO A 220 28.38 -13.97 12.85
N GLU A 221 29.16 -14.41 11.85
CA GLU A 221 30.15 -13.58 11.13
C GLU A 221 29.61 -13.01 9.80
N GLY A 222 28.30 -13.12 9.53
CA GLY A 222 27.66 -12.55 8.34
C GLY A 222 26.57 -13.43 7.74
N GLY A 223 26.49 -13.52 6.42
CA GLY A 223 25.52 -14.41 5.79
C GLY A 223 25.59 -14.44 4.27
N TYR A 224 24.68 -15.19 3.68
CA TYR A 224 24.47 -15.23 2.24
C TYR A 224 23.01 -15.10 1.87
N GLN A 225 22.76 -14.56 0.70
CA GLN A 225 21.45 -14.50 0.11
C GLN A 225 21.54 -14.85 -1.38
N ILE A 226 20.68 -15.77 -1.81
CA ILE A 226 20.42 -16.03 -3.23
C ILE A 226 18.98 -15.58 -3.48
N LYS A 227 18.81 -14.58 -4.35
CA LYS A 227 17.51 -13.99 -4.65
C LYS A 227 17.21 -14.13 -6.13
N GLN A 228 16.24 -15.00 -6.46
CA GLN A 228 15.63 -15.09 -7.79
C GLN A 228 16.68 -15.14 -8.92
N PRO A 229 17.56 -16.17 -8.93
CA PRO A 229 18.59 -16.30 -9.94
C PRO A 229 17.98 -16.30 -11.34
N ARG A 230 18.65 -15.69 -12.33
CA ARG A 230 18.09 -15.55 -13.68
C ARG A 230 18.31 -16.80 -14.52
N ASN A 231 19.40 -17.51 -14.29
CA ASN A 231 19.79 -18.68 -15.05
C ASN A 231 20.67 -19.62 -14.19
N GLN A 232 20.92 -20.82 -14.72
CA GLN A 232 21.72 -21.85 -14.04
C GLN A 232 23.21 -21.45 -13.93
N ALA A 233 23.74 -20.68 -14.88
CA ALA A 233 25.15 -20.26 -14.85
C ALA A 233 25.42 -19.32 -13.67
N ASP A 234 24.50 -18.39 -13.37
CA ASP A 234 24.62 -17.46 -12.24
C ASP A 234 24.72 -18.21 -10.88
N LEU A 235 24.06 -19.38 -10.77
CA LEU A 235 24.15 -20.25 -9.61
C LEU A 235 25.46 -21.04 -9.55
N LEU A 236 25.94 -21.52 -10.69
CA LEU A 236 27.17 -22.33 -10.76
C LEU A 236 28.43 -21.49 -10.55
N GLU A 237 28.45 -20.28 -11.10
CA GLU A 237 29.55 -19.32 -10.95
C GLU A 237 29.49 -18.59 -9.59
N GLY A 238 28.41 -18.76 -8.84
CA GLY A 238 28.19 -18.12 -7.55
C GLY A 238 27.96 -16.61 -7.62
N THR A 239 27.71 -16.06 -8.81
CA THR A 239 27.43 -14.64 -9.04
C THR A 239 26.04 -14.24 -8.52
N ALA A 240 25.12 -15.19 -8.41
CA ALA A 240 23.82 -15.00 -7.76
C ALA A 240 23.90 -14.89 -6.22
N VAL A 241 25.06 -15.21 -5.61
CA VAL A 241 25.23 -15.18 -4.15
C VAL A 241 25.64 -13.80 -3.70
N THR A 242 24.76 -13.15 -2.93
CA THR A 242 25.04 -11.89 -2.25
C THR A 242 25.56 -12.18 -0.84
N VAL A 243 26.73 -11.62 -0.50
CA VAL A 243 27.26 -11.71 0.88
C VAL A 243 26.56 -10.68 1.75
N LEU A 244 26.10 -11.10 2.91
CA LEU A 244 25.48 -10.25 3.91
C LEU A 244 26.49 -9.89 5.00
N PRO A 245 26.46 -8.64 5.50
CA PRO A 245 27.29 -8.21 6.62
C PRO A 245 26.85 -8.85 7.94
#